data_AF-A0A2T0FF13-F1
#
_entry.id   AF-A0A2T0FF13-F1
#
_cell.length_a   1.000
_cell.length_b   1.000
_cell.length_c   1.000
_cell.angle_alpha   90.00
_cell.angle_beta   90.00
_cell.angle_gamma   90.00
#
_symmetry.space_group_name_H-M   'P 1'
#
loop_
_entity.id
_entity.type
_entity.pdbx_description
1 polymer ?
#
loop_
_entity_poly.entity_id
_entity_poly.type
_entity_poly.pdbx_seq_one_letter_code
_entity_poly.pdbx_strand_id
1 'polypeptide(L)'
;MPHIEEYSPDWDTPAAAKERRRSSLSRRNSSVWLASAAMDSQGPSRAVSRCPSGWNLTGLTPLTPLTPVIPHKKKRSLDSLPQEILTIILQYVVSSDTGPADLCRLLATCGRIYDLGVAMLYRHVVFRTPHAFDKFRWSIEGTGYGQHVRVFDFSAFTSVGLGRTKRMNSEIQMVTASTIRRALDLCSQLVEFLAAESIDTDLDAAVLDQLLTMPVLQTLDFCGATAPQFIEQLHGSLVMQQDFSFYTLTKLSLHCCNTIPAETLTAFLSKCPNLTRLDVTHTQLTDEALHAVPPTVQLTHLSLSRCVRVSNHSVVRFLVLHPACKKLKWLNLMFEATKPNPLGHRDIDTILRFLPKGMTYLNIYGQKVTDDLLQLIDTSKLRSLWLGYTQVTMKGLEHFLPSCRSLKFVNLSGIPSISTWTLKSQEFQNLSSTVDMFEFSPETLDKLAKMRGFFVFQGRGRRCWLFRSKDKVLEREQSQHNLRQTSFSFGQVALDRINARNQARRPMVQVQQTEKPPPSWDPIWRYASVKVNVSLIGLGNVSSPAIYGNEGFYNYYAYHNI
;
A
#
# COMPACT_ATOMS: atom_id res chain seq x y z
N MET A 1 14.69 -32.49 -55.59
CA MET A 1 14.36 -31.66 -56.76
C MET A 1 12.89 -31.28 -56.71
N PRO A 2 12.50 -30.05 -57.06
CA PRO A 2 13.34 -28.90 -57.46
C PRO A 2 13.48 -27.88 -56.29
N HIS A 3 14.60 -27.20 -55.99
CA HIS A 3 15.46 -26.27 -56.76
C HIS A 3 14.64 -25.09 -57.32
N ILE A 4 14.92 -23.79 -57.18
CA ILE A 4 16.09 -22.90 -57.03
C ILE A 4 15.44 -21.49 -56.75
N GLU A 5 15.96 -20.47 -56.04
CA GLU A 5 17.17 -19.67 -56.25
C GLU A 5 17.35 -18.63 -55.12
N GLU A 6 18.60 -18.32 -54.82
CA GLU A 6 19.11 -17.24 -53.96
C GLU A 6 18.97 -15.86 -54.62
N TYR A 7 18.94 -14.79 -53.82
CA TYR A 7 19.50 -13.49 -54.26
C TYR A 7 19.84 -12.59 -53.05
N SER A 8 21.15 -12.46 -52.77
CA SER A 8 21.77 -11.23 -52.27
C SER A 8 22.66 -10.70 -53.40
N PRO A 9 22.88 -9.37 -53.46
CA PRO A 9 24.26 -8.95 -53.22
C PRO A 9 24.40 -7.63 -52.45
N ASP A 10 25.53 -7.57 -51.74
CA ASP A 10 26.18 -6.39 -51.16
C ASP A 10 26.47 -5.29 -52.18
N TRP A 11 26.56 -4.05 -51.67
CA TRP A 11 27.45 -3.03 -52.22
C TRP A 11 28.05 -2.17 -51.08
N ASP A 12 29.37 -2.30 -50.93
CA ASP A 12 30.42 -1.31 -50.69
C ASP A 12 30.12 0.07 -50.04
N THR A 13 30.76 0.29 -48.89
CA THR A 13 31.38 1.57 -48.50
C THR A 13 32.57 1.94 -49.42
N PRO A 14 32.90 3.24 -49.60
CA PRO A 14 34.10 3.73 -48.88
C PRO A 14 34.16 5.25 -48.55
N ALA A 15 35.11 5.54 -47.64
CA ALA A 15 36.02 6.69 -47.62
C ALA A 15 35.74 7.93 -46.72
N ALA A 16 36.57 7.98 -45.68
CA ALA A 16 37.14 9.10 -44.94
C ALA A 16 37.38 10.43 -45.70
N ALA A 17 37.31 11.56 -44.99
CA ALA A 17 38.49 12.41 -44.66
C ALA A 17 38.15 13.78 -44.00
N LYS A 18 39.12 14.25 -43.19
CA LYS A 18 39.46 15.64 -42.80
C LYS A 18 38.87 16.28 -41.53
N GLU A 19 39.47 15.88 -40.43
CA GLU A 19 40.21 16.73 -39.48
C GLU A 19 40.37 18.24 -39.79
N ARG A 20 40.01 19.09 -38.82
CA ARG A 20 40.75 20.33 -38.51
C ARG A 20 40.58 20.78 -37.06
N ARG A 21 41.71 20.76 -36.35
CA ARG A 21 41.99 21.39 -35.06
C ARG A 21 41.68 22.90 -35.06
N ARG A 22 41.22 23.42 -33.92
CA ARG A 22 41.82 24.62 -33.30
C ARG A 22 41.52 24.71 -31.79
N SER A 23 42.62 24.77 -31.06
CA SER A 23 42.81 25.04 -29.63
C SER A 23 42.77 26.54 -29.31
N SER A 24 42.27 26.92 -28.13
CA SER A 24 42.91 27.88 -27.17
C SER A 24 41.98 28.03 -25.95
N LEU A 25 42.37 27.65 -24.73
CA LEU A 25 43.28 28.29 -23.75
C LEU A 25 42.67 29.47 -22.98
N SER A 26 42.44 29.25 -21.67
CA SER A 26 42.46 30.19 -20.53
C SER A 26 41.83 29.45 -19.33
N ARG A 27 42.53 28.79 -18.38
CA ARG A 27 43.48 29.23 -17.32
C ARG A 27 43.00 30.36 -16.40
N ARG A 28 42.55 29.98 -15.20
CA ARG A 28 42.98 30.45 -13.84
C ARG A 28 42.20 29.63 -12.79
N ASN A 29 42.84 28.76 -12.01
CA ASN A 29 43.48 29.00 -10.69
C ASN A 29 42.49 29.56 -9.64
N SER A 30 42.36 29.12 -8.39
CA SER A 30 42.90 28.04 -7.55
C SER A 30 42.55 28.40 -6.10
N SER A 31 42.45 27.41 -5.19
CA SER A 31 42.43 27.41 -3.69
C SER A 31 41.18 26.69 -3.16
N VAL A 32 41.21 25.47 -2.61
CA VAL A 32 42.05 24.82 -1.57
C VAL A 32 42.01 25.58 -0.25
N TRP A 33 41.19 25.05 0.68
CA TRP A 33 41.37 25.21 2.12
C TRP A 33 41.31 23.82 2.76
N LEU A 34 42.48 23.34 3.16
CA LEU A 34 42.70 22.33 4.19
C LEU A 34 43.25 23.10 5.39
N ALA A 35 42.65 22.94 6.57
CA ALA A 35 43.30 23.24 7.83
C ALA A 35 42.89 22.19 8.86
N SER A 36 43.89 21.48 9.36
CA SER A 36 43.85 20.58 10.50
C SER A 36 44.64 21.24 11.63
N ALA A 37 44.09 21.16 12.85
CA ALA A 37 44.72 21.26 14.18
C ALA A 37 43.58 21.54 15.18
N ALA A 38 43.61 21.25 16.47
CA ALA A 38 44.33 20.34 17.36
C ALA A 38 43.61 20.50 18.72
N MET A 39 43.85 19.57 19.65
CA MET A 39 43.22 19.48 20.98
C MET A 39 43.36 20.76 21.83
N ASP A 40 42.36 21.03 22.70
CA ASP A 40 42.62 21.12 24.14
C ASP A 40 41.35 21.11 25.01
N SER A 41 41.50 20.42 26.13
CA SER A 41 40.58 20.20 27.25
C SER A 41 40.45 21.43 28.17
N GLN A 42 39.28 21.61 28.81
CA GLN A 42 39.08 21.69 30.28
C GLN A 42 37.69 22.28 30.63
N GLY A 43 37.05 21.71 31.66
CA GLY A 43 35.66 22.00 32.09
C GLY A 43 35.48 23.24 32.97
N PRO A 44 34.25 23.57 33.41
CA PRO A 44 34.00 24.74 34.24
C PRO A 44 33.91 24.39 35.73
N SER A 45 34.60 25.17 36.56
CA SER A 45 34.50 25.16 38.02
C SER A 45 33.72 26.38 38.55
N ARG A 46 33.13 26.20 39.74
CA ARG A 46 32.18 27.07 40.44
C ARG A 46 32.82 28.33 41.06
N ALA A 47 31.99 29.40 41.09
CA ALA A 47 31.74 30.40 42.15
C ALA A 47 32.91 31.16 42.82
N VAL A 48 32.74 32.48 43.01
CA VAL A 48 32.50 33.14 44.32
C VAL A 48 32.47 34.68 44.17
N SER A 49 31.60 35.27 44.99
CA SER A 49 31.27 36.67 45.28
C SER A 49 32.39 37.70 45.42
N ARG A 50 32.05 38.98 45.16
CA ARG A 50 32.34 40.14 46.05
C ARG A 50 31.53 41.38 45.65
N CYS A 51 30.83 41.96 46.63
CA CYS A 51 30.28 43.33 46.59
C CYS A 51 31.38 44.36 46.89
N PRO A 52 31.17 45.62 46.49
CA PRO A 52 31.51 46.72 47.39
C PRO A 52 30.38 47.76 47.56
N SER A 53 30.34 48.26 48.78
CA SER A 53 29.55 49.34 49.36
C SER A 53 29.89 50.73 48.81
N GLY A 54 28.88 51.60 48.69
CA GLY A 54 29.07 53.05 48.53
C GLY A 54 27.76 53.76 48.20
N TRP A 55 27.00 54.16 49.22
CA TRP A 55 25.79 54.97 49.08
C TRP A 55 26.15 56.45 48.99
N ASN A 56 25.67 57.14 47.96
CA ASN A 56 25.53 58.60 47.97
C ASN A 56 24.08 58.95 47.62
N LEU A 57 23.39 59.55 48.60
CA LEU A 57 22.00 59.98 48.59
C LEU A 57 21.91 61.45 48.17
N THR A 58 21.65 61.74 46.90
CA THR A 58 21.03 63.01 46.48
C THR A 58 20.31 62.82 45.15
N GLY A 59 18.98 62.69 45.20
CA GLY A 59 18.14 62.56 44.01
C GLY A 59 16.79 61.91 44.30
N LEU A 60 16.03 62.45 45.26
CA LEU A 60 14.64 62.03 45.48
C LEU A 60 13.75 62.75 44.47
N THR A 61 13.39 62.07 43.38
CA THR A 61 12.14 62.34 42.65
C THR A 61 10.99 61.61 43.37
N PRO A 62 9.76 62.18 43.42
CA PRO A 62 8.66 61.52 44.10
C PRO A 62 8.30 60.21 43.39
N LEU A 63 8.26 59.13 44.17
CA LEU A 63 7.79 57.83 43.71
C LEU A 63 6.35 57.95 43.22
N THR A 64 6.14 57.76 41.92
CA THR A 64 4.83 57.40 41.39
C THR A 64 4.39 56.07 42.02
N PRO A 65 3.11 55.90 42.39
CA PRO A 65 2.64 54.65 42.98
C PRO A 65 2.87 53.53 41.96
N LEU A 66 3.65 52.52 42.36
CA LEU A 66 3.77 51.27 41.60
C LEU A 66 2.38 50.66 41.51
N THR A 67 1.76 50.77 40.34
CA THR A 67 0.61 49.93 40.00
C THR A 67 1.05 48.47 40.18
N PRO A 68 0.20 47.62 40.80
CA PRO A 68 0.57 46.24 40.98
C PRO A 68 0.80 45.63 39.59
N VAL A 69 2.02 45.17 39.33
CA VAL A 69 2.30 44.33 38.17
C VAL A 69 1.55 43.03 38.42
N ILE A 70 0.30 42.98 37.99
CA ILE A 70 -0.47 41.76 37.87
C ILE A 70 0.38 40.88 36.95
N PRO A 71 0.88 39.71 37.38
CA PRO A 71 1.61 38.83 36.48
C PRO A 71 0.65 38.54 35.34
N HIS A 72 0.97 39.04 34.14
CA HIS A 72 0.19 38.74 32.96
C HIS A 72 0.07 37.22 32.90
N LYS A 73 -1.13 36.68 33.12
CA LYS A 73 -1.42 35.27 32.87
C LYS A 73 -0.90 35.00 31.47
N LYS A 74 0.21 34.25 31.35
CA LYS A 74 0.74 33.83 30.04
C LYS A 74 -0.46 33.29 29.27
N LYS A 75 -0.88 34.00 28.21
CA LYS A 75 -1.97 33.54 27.36
C LYS A 75 -1.57 32.14 26.93
N ARG A 76 -2.33 31.14 27.40
CA ARG A 76 -2.14 29.75 27.00
C ARG A 76 -2.59 29.66 25.55
N SER A 77 -1.70 29.99 24.61
CA SER A 77 -1.93 29.86 23.18
C SER A 77 -1.57 28.44 22.75
N LEU A 78 -2.27 27.91 21.75
CA LEU A 78 -1.93 26.61 21.15
C LEU A 78 -0.47 26.60 20.66
N ASP A 79 0.02 27.75 20.19
CA ASP A 79 1.38 27.96 19.67
C ASP A 79 2.48 27.78 20.73
N SER A 80 2.11 27.80 22.01
CA SER A 80 3.04 27.58 23.13
C SER A 80 3.25 26.10 23.47
N LEU A 81 2.49 25.20 22.83
CA LEU A 81 2.65 23.77 23.02
C LEU A 81 3.93 23.26 22.34
N PRO A 82 4.61 22.26 22.93
CA PRO A 82 5.70 21.54 22.27
C PRO A 82 5.27 20.97 20.91
N GLN A 83 6.19 20.89 19.97
CA GLN A 83 5.89 20.40 18.61
C GLN A 83 5.32 18.98 18.62
N GLU A 84 5.74 18.13 19.55
CA GLU A 84 5.29 16.75 19.70
C GLU A 84 3.78 16.70 20.01
N ILE A 85 3.33 17.60 20.88
CA ILE A 85 1.92 17.73 21.24
C ILE A 85 1.11 18.27 20.06
N LEU A 86 1.63 19.29 19.36
CA LEU A 86 0.99 19.83 18.16
C LEU A 86 0.89 18.78 17.06
N THR A 87 1.94 17.99 16.83
CA THR A 87 1.94 16.89 15.88
C THR A 87 0.87 15.86 16.24
N ILE A 88 0.73 15.47 17.51
CA ILE A 88 -0.33 14.56 17.96
C ILE A 88 -1.73 15.16 17.70
N ILE A 89 -1.92 16.46 17.98
CA ILE A 89 -3.20 17.13 17.70
C ILE A 89 -3.52 17.07 16.20
N LEU A 90 -2.57 17.43 15.34
CA LEU A 90 -2.76 17.40 13.89
C LEU A 90 -2.99 15.98 13.37
N GLN A 91 -2.37 14.98 14.01
CA GLN A 91 -2.58 13.56 13.69
C GLN A 91 -4.04 13.15 13.93
N TYR A 92 -4.62 13.56 15.05
CA TYR A 92 -6.04 13.32 15.32
C TYR A 92 -6.95 14.01 14.31
N VAL A 93 -6.61 15.23 13.88
CA VAL A 93 -7.39 15.98 12.89
C VAL A 93 -7.38 15.25 11.55
N VAL A 94 -6.21 14.85 11.06
CA VAL A 94 -6.06 14.10 9.79
C VAL A 94 -6.83 12.77 9.83
N SER A 95 -6.99 12.20 11.02
CA SER A 95 -7.68 10.93 11.24
C SER A 95 -9.21 11.01 11.26
N SER A 96 -9.79 12.21 11.19
CA SER A 96 -11.24 12.42 11.17
C SER A 96 -11.85 12.22 9.77
N ASP A 97 -13.17 12.04 9.69
CA ASP A 97 -13.91 11.82 8.43
C ASP A 97 -13.73 12.96 7.41
N THR A 98 -13.45 14.18 7.89
CA THR A 98 -13.19 15.39 7.09
C THR A 98 -11.71 15.80 7.10
N GLY A 99 -10.82 14.90 7.54
CA GLY A 99 -9.47 15.20 8.03
C GLY A 99 -8.61 16.11 7.16
N PRO A 100 -8.42 15.87 5.85
CA PRO A 100 -7.62 16.76 5.01
C PRO A 100 -8.19 18.19 4.91
N ALA A 101 -9.52 18.34 4.88
CA ALA A 101 -10.17 19.64 4.81
C ALA A 101 -10.11 20.38 6.15
N ASP A 102 -10.18 19.66 7.27
CA ASP A 102 -10.00 20.22 8.60
C ASP A 102 -8.56 20.64 8.86
N LEU A 103 -7.59 19.82 8.42
CA LEU A 103 -6.18 20.16 8.52
C LEU A 103 -5.88 21.44 7.74
N CYS A 104 -6.33 21.55 6.48
CA CYS A 104 -6.14 22.76 5.67
C CYS A 104 -6.71 24.01 6.36
N ARG A 105 -7.85 23.91 7.05
CA ARG A 105 -8.42 25.01 7.84
C ARG A 105 -7.54 25.37 9.03
N LEU A 106 -6.94 24.39 9.71
CA LEU A 106 -6.03 24.62 10.82
C LEU A 106 -4.69 25.22 10.40
N LEU A 107 -4.19 24.94 9.19
CA LEU A 107 -2.92 25.52 8.73
C LEU A 107 -2.93 27.04 8.73
N ALA A 108 -4.10 27.67 8.55
CA ALA A 108 -4.24 29.12 8.56
C ALA A 108 -4.20 29.75 9.96
N THR A 109 -4.14 28.95 11.03
CA THR A 109 -4.28 29.45 12.42
C THR A 109 -3.00 30.03 12.99
N CYS A 110 -1.85 29.38 12.80
CA CYS A 110 -0.55 29.90 13.22
C CYS A 110 0.62 29.26 12.44
N GLY A 111 1.77 29.95 12.41
CA GLY A 111 2.95 29.49 11.66
C GLY A 111 3.48 28.12 12.09
N ARG A 112 3.46 27.80 13.40
CA ARG A 112 3.93 26.47 13.87
C ARG A 112 3.02 25.33 13.42
N ILE A 113 1.71 25.56 13.41
CA ILE A 113 0.73 24.58 12.91
C ILE A 113 0.84 24.46 11.40
N TYR A 114 1.08 25.58 10.70
CA TYR A 114 1.36 25.58 9.27
C TYR A 114 2.57 24.70 8.95
N ASP A 115 3.73 24.94 9.57
CA ASP A 115 4.97 24.21 9.29
C ASP A 115 4.83 22.70 9.54
N LEU A 116 4.27 22.33 10.71
CA LEU A 116 4.05 20.93 11.06
C LEU A 116 3.00 20.27 10.16
N GLY A 117 1.91 20.98 9.88
CA GLY A 117 0.80 20.45 9.12
C GLY A 117 1.10 20.32 7.62
N VAL A 118 1.87 21.23 7.03
CA VAL A 118 2.38 21.08 5.65
C VAL A 118 3.27 19.85 5.56
N ALA A 119 4.20 19.66 6.50
CA ALA A 119 5.03 18.47 6.52
C ALA A 119 4.21 17.17 6.63
N MET A 120 3.06 17.20 7.34
CA MET A 120 2.14 16.08 7.42
C MET A 120 1.31 15.85 6.14
N LEU A 121 0.84 16.92 5.49
CA LEU A 121 0.09 16.84 4.23
C LEU A 121 0.93 16.26 3.10
N TYR A 122 2.18 16.71 2.96
CA TYR A 122 3.06 16.29 1.86
C TYR A 122 3.74 14.95 2.13
N ARG A 123 3.65 14.41 3.36
CA ARG A 123 4.33 13.17 3.73
C ARG A 123 3.91 11.98 2.88
N HIS A 124 2.61 11.82 2.64
CA HIS A 124 2.06 10.77 1.81
C HIS A 124 1.12 11.37 0.78
N VAL A 125 1.60 11.47 -0.45
CA VAL A 125 0.84 12.03 -1.56
C VAL A 125 0.27 10.91 -2.41
N VAL A 126 -1.06 10.90 -2.52
CA VAL A 126 -1.83 9.90 -3.28
C VAL A 126 -2.39 10.55 -4.54
N PHE A 127 -2.08 9.96 -5.68
CA PHE A 127 -2.48 10.46 -6.99
C PHE A 127 -3.52 9.52 -7.60
N ARG A 128 -4.77 10.00 -7.69
CA ARG A 128 -5.86 9.25 -8.36
C ARG A 128 -6.10 9.71 -9.79
N THR A 129 -5.69 10.93 -10.10
CA THR A 129 -5.90 11.55 -11.41
C THR A 129 -4.64 12.29 -11.86
N PRO A 130 -4.43 12.44 -13.17
CA PRO A 130 -3.30 13.20 -13.70
C PRO A 130 -3.23 14.64 -13.17
N HIS A 131 -4.38 15.32 -13.05
CA HIS A 131 -4.46 16.68 -12.53
C HIS A 131 -4.02 16.80 -11.07
N ALA A 132 -4.27 15.78 -10.25
CA ALA A 132 -3.83 15.78 -8.86
C ALA A 132 -2.29 15.73 -8.77
N PHE A 133 -1.67 14.90 -9.60
CA PHE A 133 -0.21 14.83 -9.70
C PHE A 133 0.39 16.13 -10.23
N ASP A 134 -0.18 16.71 -11.29
CA ASP A 134 0.34 17.95 -11.86
C ASP A 134 0.25 19.13 -10.87
N LYS A 135 -0.90 19.29 -10.19
CA LYS A 135 -1.05 20.30 -9.13
C LYS A 135 -0.03 20.12 -8.01
N PHE A 136 0.23 18.88 -7.61
CA PHE A 136 1.25 18.57 -6.61
C PHE A 136 2.65 18.96 -7.11
N ARG A 137 3.00 18.59 -8.35
CA ARG A 137 4.30 18.89 -8.97
C ARG A 137 4.56 20.40 -9.01
N TRP A 138 3.60 21.18 -9.52
CA TRP A 138 3.67 22.64 -9.52
C TRP A 138 3.85 23.22 -8.11
N SER A 139 3.15 22.64 -7.13
CA SER A 139 3.27 23.07 -5.75
C SER A 139 4.67 22.85 -5.20
N ILE A 140 5.25 21.65 -5.35
CA ILE A 140 6.59 21.37 -4.82
C ILE A 140 7.69 22.15 -5.55
N GLU A 141 7.50 22.45 -6.83
CA GLU A 141 8.41 23.28 -7.63
C GLU A 141 8.45 24.73 -7.12
N GLY A 142 7.30 25.29 -6.75
CA GLY A 142 7.21 26.67 -6.25
C GLY A 142 7.52 26.84 -4.76
N THR A 143 7.36 25.79 -3.95
CA THR A 143 7.41 25.88 -2.48
C THR A 143 8.60 25.18 -1.84
N GLY A 144 9.23 24.23 -2.53
CA GLY A 144 10.24 23.35 -1.95
C GLY A 144 9.68 22.26 -1.04
N TYR A 145 8.35 22.08 -0.97
CA TYR A 145 7.72 21.07 -0.09
C TYR A 145 8.03 19.61 -0.47
N GLY A 146 8.69 19.36 -1.61
CA GLY A 146 9.20 18.05 -2.00
C GLY A 146 10.06 17.38 -0.92
N GLN A 147 10.78 18.15 -0.09
CA GLN A 147 11.58 17.63 1.03
C GLN A 147 10.77 16.89 2.11
N HIS A 148 9.46 17.15 2.21
CA HIS A 148 8.57 16.51 3.17
C HIS A 148 7.99 15.19 2.66
N VAL A 149 8.09 14.94 1.36
CA VAL A 149 7.53 13.75 0.73
C VAL A 149 8.28 12.51 1.17
N ARG A 150 7.51 11.48 1.56
CA ARG A 150 8.03 10.15 1.89
C ARG A 150 7.39 9.05 1.04
N VAL A 151 6.17 9.26 0.55
CA VAL A 151 5.45 8.27 -0.26
C VAL A 151 4.89 8.92 -1.52
N PHE A 152 5.22 8.35 -2.67
CA PHE A 152 4.56 8.56 -3.95
C PHE A 152 3.61 7.40 -4.19
N ASP A 153 2.31 7.66 -4.17
CA ASP A 153 1.29 6.63 -4.27
C ASP A 153 0.39 6.85 -5.48
N PHE A 154 0.70 6.12 -6.54
CA PHE A 154 -0.11 5.97 -7.76
C PHE A 154 -0.94 4.68 -7.74
N SER A 155 -1.05 3.95 -6.61
CA SER A 155 -1.71 2.64 -6.58
C SER A 155 -3.20 2.69 -6.96
N ALA A 156 -3.85 3.84 -6.72
CA ALA A 156 -5.23 4.12 -7.13
C ALA A 156 -5.31 5.04 -8.36
N PHE A 157 -4.20 5.23 -9.08
CA PHE A 157 -4.17 6.08 -10.25
C PHE A 157 -4.94 5.46 -11.39
N THR A 158 -5.79 6.27 -12.02
CA THR A 158 -6.49 5.89 -13.25
C THR A 158 -6.31 7.01 -14.28
N SER A 159 -5.70 6.71 -15.41
CA SER A 159 -5.69 7.61 -16.57
C SER A 159 -7.08 7.70 -17.24
N VAL A 160 -7.89 6.64 -17.10
CA VAL A 160 -9.24 6.50 -17.64
C VAL A 160 -10.28 6.96 -16.62
N GLY A 161 -10.88 8.13 -16.83
CA GLY A 161 -12.24 8.35 -16.32
C GLY A 161 -13.22 7.50 -17.14
N LEU A 162 -14.33 7.05 -16.54
CA LEU A 162 -15.41 6.32 -17.24
C LEU A 162 -15.72 6.99 -18.59
N GLY A 163 -15.22 6.42 -19.71
CA GLY A 163 -15.48 6.88 -21.07
C GLY A 163 -14.31 7.43 -21.90
N ARG A 164 -13.04 7.36 -21.48
CA ARG A 164 -11.89 7.79 -22.32
C ARG A 164 -11.19 6.64 -23.06
N THR A 165 -10.69 6.91 -24.27
CA THR A 165 -9.91 5.94 -25.06
C THR A 165 -8.41 6.02 -24.72
N LYS A 166 -7.63 4.96 -25.02
CA LYS A 166 -6.16 4.95 -24.83
C LYS A 166 -5.46 6.13 -25.53
N ARG A 167 -5.97 6.58 -26.68
CA ARG A 167 -5.48 7.76 -27.43
C ARG A 167 -5.70 9.08 -26.69
N MET A 168 -6.87 9.25 -26.07
CA MET A 168 -7.14 10.43 -25.24
C MET A 168 -6.23 10.48 -24.00
N ASN A 169 -5.81 9.32 -23.48
CA ASN A 169 -4.90 9.25 -22.35
C ASN A 169 -3.45 9.59 -22.74
N SER A 170 -2.99 9.23 -23.94
CA SER A 170 -1.64 9.61 -24.41
C SER A 170 -1.47 11.12 -24.63
N GLU A 171 -2.57 11.86 -24.79
CA GLU A 171 -2.56 13.33 -24.88
C GLU A 171 -2.43 14.00 -23.51
N ILE A 172 -2.59 13.25 -22.41
CA ILE A 172 -2.45 13.77 -21.06
C ILE A 172 -0.96 13.83 -20.68
N GLN A 173 -0.33 14.97 -20.97
CA GLN A 173 1.09 15.23 -20.69
C GLN A 173 1.39 15.55 -19.20
N MET A 174 0.44 15.27 -18.30
CA MET A 174 0.57 15.58 -16.87
C MET A 174 1.33 14.51 -16.09
N VAL A 175 1.21 13.24 -16.51
CA VAL A 175 1.93 12.10 -15.94
C VAL A 175 2.67 11.47 -17.10
N THR A 176 3.99 11.60 -17.06
CA THR A 176 4.94 11.16 -18.07
C THR A 176 6.25 10.84 -17.36
N ALA A 177 7.15 10.09 -18.00
CA ALA A 177 8.48 9.85 -17.43
C ALA A 177 9.22 11.15 -17.06
N SER A 178 9.13 12.18 -17.91
CA SER A 178 9.77 13.47 -17.65
C SER A 178 9.19 14.21 -16.45
N THR A 179 7.86 14.20 -16.27
CA THR A 179 7.19 14.86 -15.14
C THR A 179 7.36 14.09 -13.84
N ILE A 180 7.35 12.75 -13.88
CA ILE A 180 7.66 11.89 -12.73
C ILE A 180 9.10 12.12 -12.27
N ARG A 181 10.07 12.04 -13.18
CA ARG A 181 11.49 12.29 -12.88
C ARG A 181 11.70 13.67 -12.28
N ARG A 182 11.05 14.70 -12.84
CA ARG A 182 11.13 16.07 -12.32
C ARG A 182 10.61 16.18 -10.88
N ALA A 183 9.54 15.47 -10.55
CA ALA A 183 9.02 15.42 -9.19
C ALA A 183 9.98 14.65 -8.25
N LEU A 184 10.57 13.54 -8.72
CA LEU A 184 11.56 12.76 -7.96
C LEU A 184 12.82 13.58 -7.63
N ASP A 185 13.29 14.44 -8.54
CA ASP A 185 14.43 15.34 -8.30
C ASP A 185 14.24 16.22 -7.05
N LEU A 186 13.00 16.59 -6.75
CA LEU A 186 12.64 17.44 -5.62
C LEU A 186 12.31 16.65 -4.34
N CYS A 187 12.17 15.32 -4.46
CA CYS A 187 11.72 14.43 -3.38
C CYS A 187 12.85 13.51 -2.90
N SER A 188 13.99 14.08 -2.49
CA SER A 188 15.20 13.33 -2.11
C SER A 188 15.04 12.38 -0.90
N GLN A 189 13.95 12.51 -0.15
CA GLN A 189 13.65 11.72 1.05
C GLN A 189 12.59 10.64 0.80
N LEU A 190 12.33 10.28 -0.46
CA LEU A 190 11.31 9.29 -0.82
C LEU A 190 11.66 7.91 -0.24
N VAL A 191 10.73 7.35 0.54
CA VAL A 191 10.85 6.03 1.18
C VAL A 191 10.05 4.97 0.43
N GLU A 192 8.96 5.37 -0.22
CA GLU A 192 8.07 4.45 -0.92
C GLU A 192 7.62 5.01 -2.26
N PHE A 193 7.65 4.16 -3.27
CA PHE A 193 7.06 4.43 -4.58
C PHE A 193 6.11 3.29 -4.95
N LEU A 194 4.83 3.63 -5.10
CA LEU A 194 3.76 2.68 -5.41
C LEU A 194 3.17 3.03 -6.77
N ALA A 195 3.43 2.21 -7.77
CA ALA A 195 2.88 2.34 -9.11
C ALA A 195 1.63 1.46 -9.29
N ALA A 196 0.72 1.95 -10.13
CA ALA A 196 -0.33 1.13 -10.74
C ALA A 196 0.07 0.78 -12.17
N GLU A 197 -0.55 -0.26 -12.74
CA GLU A 197 -0.36 -0.69 -14.13
C GLU A 197 -0.54 0.47 -15.12
N SER A 198 -1.43 1.43 -14.82
CA SER A 198 -1.81 2.48 -15.76
C SER A 198 -0.76 3.56 -15.98
N ILE A 199 0.35 3.53 -15.25
CA ILE A 199 1.51 4.41 -15.42
C ILE A 199 2.77 3.68 -15.85
N ASP A 200 2.70 2.37 -16.15
CA ASP A 200 3.89 1.58 -16.46
C ASP A 200 4.64 2.08 -17.71
N THR A 201 3.93 2.60 -18.71
CA THR A 201 4.51 3.27 -19.89
C THR A 201 5.24 4.57 -19.58
N ASP A 202 5.02 5.16 -18.40
CA ASP A 202 5.63 6.40 -17.93
C ASP A 202 6.83 6.16 -17.01
N LEU A 203 7.25 4.90 -16.83
CA LEU A 203 8.41 4.49 -16.03
C LEU A 203 9.56 4.07 -16.97
N ASP A 204 10.22 5.05 -17.59
CA ASP A 204 11.39 4.80 -18.45
C ASP A 204 12.67 4.48 -17.65
N ALA A 205 13.78 4.19 -18.34
CA ALA A 205 15.05 3.88 -17.70
C ALA A 205 15.53 4.99 -16.76
N ALA A 206 15.32 6.26 -17.10
CA ALA A 206 15.77 7.35 -16.24
C ALA A 206 14.99 7.40 -14.92
N VAL A 207 13.67 7.17 -14.96
CA VAL A 207 12.85 7.04 -13.76
C VAL A 207 13.26 5.81 -12.95
N LEU A 208 13.44 4.67 -13.60
CA LEU A 208 13.83 3.42 -12.93
C LEU A 208 15.21 3.55 -12.29
N ASP A 209 16.22 3.99 -13.02
CA ASP A 209 17.57 4.20 -12.49
C ASP A 209 17.57 5.18 -11.31
N GLN A 210 16.78 6.25 -11.38
CA GLN A 210 16.63 7.19 -10.26
C GLN A 210 16.03 6.49 -9.04
N LEU A 211 14.89 5.79 -9.20
CA LEU A 211 14.24 5.05 -8.10
C LEU A 211 15.18 4.01 -7.49
N LEU A 212 15.88 3.24 -8.31
CA LEU A 212 16.78 2.16 -7.91
C LEU A 212 18.05 2.67 -7.20
N THR A 213 18.43 3.93 -7.42
CA THR A 213 19.59 4.57 -6.78
C THR A 213 19.22 5.51 -5.63
N MET A 214 17.93 5.65 -5.29
CA MET A 214 17.51 6.53 -4.19
C MET A 214 18.03 6.04 -2.84
N PRO A 215 18.67 6.91 -2.02
CA PRO A 215 19.46 6.49 -0.87
C PRO A 215 18.63 6.02 0.34
N VAL A 216 17.33 6.32 0.37
CA VAL A 216 16.45 6.00 1.50
C VAL A 216 15.20 5.23 1.07
N LEU A 217 15.13 4.79 -0.18
CA LEU A 217 13.98 4.06 -0.70
C LEU A 217 13.94 2.65 -0.12
N GLN A 218 12.82 2.31 0.51
CA GLN A 218 12.61 1.04 1.21
C GLN A 218 11.54 0.17 0.57
N THR A 219 10.62 0.77 -0.20
CA THR A 219 9.48 0.09 -0.80
C THR A 219 9.34 0.42 -2.28
N LEU A 220 9.22 -0.62 -3.09
CA LEU A 220 8.84 -0.55 -4.50
C LEU A 220 7.63 -1.44 -4.76
N ASP A 221 6.63 -0.90 -5.45
CA ASP A 221 5.47 -1.63 -5.95
C ASP A 221 5.24 -1.28 -7.41
N PHE A 222 5.35 -2.25 -8.31
CA PHE A 222 5.10 -2.08 -9.74
C PHE A 222 3.81 -2.79 -10.17
N CYS A 223 2.83 -2.91 -9.28
CA CYS A 223 1.60 -3.68 -9.47
C CYS A 223 1.02 -3.62 -10.89
N GLY A 224 0.97 -4.77 -11.56
CA GLY A 224 0.36 -4.94 -12.89
C GLY A 224 1.15 -4.32 -14.05
N ALA A 225 2.35 -3.79 -13.80
CA ALA A 225 3.21 -3.29 -14.86
C ALA A 225 3.59 -4.41 -15.84
N THR A 226 3.17 -4.26 -17.09
CA THR A 226 3.31 -5.26 -18.15
C THR A 226 3.71 -4.66 -19.50
N ALA A 227 3.85 -3.34 -19.60
CA ALA A 227 4.30 -2.66 -20.81
C ALA A 227 5.69 -3.16 -21.28
N PRO A 228 5.86 -3.47 -22.58
CA PRO A 228 7.14 -3.94 -23.13
C PRO A 228 8.31 -3.01 -22.85
N GLN A 229 8.10 -1.70 -22.98
CA GLN A 229 9.15 -0.69 -22.74
C GLN A 229 9.62 -0.72 -21.29
N PHE A 230 8.69 -0.73 -20.32
CA PHE A 230 9.00 -0.84 -18.90
C PHE A 230 9.86 -2.08 -18.60
N ILE A 231 9.50 -3.23 -19.17
CA ILE A 231 10.21 -4.49 -18.97
C ILE A 231 11.64 -4.42 -19.52
N GLU A 232 11.79 -3.91 -20.74
CA GLU A 232 13.10 -3.75 -21.38
C GLU A 232 14.01 -2.83 -20.55
N GLN A 233 13.48 -1.70 -20.09
CA GLN A 233 14.25 -0.76 -19.27
C GLN A 233 14.59 -1.35 -17.90
N LEU A 234 13.63 -1.99 -17.22
CA LEU A 234 13.87 -2.67 -15.94
C LEU A 234 14.92 -3.77 -16.08
N HIS A 235 14.85 -4.55 -17.15
CA HIS A 235 15.86 -5.56 -17.48
C HIS A 235 17.24 -4.91 -17.66
N GLY A 236 17.33 -3.83 -18.43
CA GLY A 236 18.55 -3.05 -18.63
C GLY A 236 19.16 -2.58 -17.30
N SER A 237 18.38 -1.90 -16.47
CA SER A 237 18.82 -1.37 -15.17
C SER A 237 19.29 -2.48 -14.20
N LEU A 238 18.65 -3.66 -14.22
CA LEU A 238 18.97 -4.73 -13.28
C LEU A 238 20.08 -5.66 -13.76
N VAL A 239 20.11 -6.02 -15.04
CA VAL A 239 21.00 -7.05 -15.59
C VAL A 239 22.30 -6.45 -16.11
N MET A 240 22.26 -5.28 -16.75
CA MET A 240 23.45 -4.71 -17.41
C MET A 240 24.37 -3.96 -16.44
N GLN A 241 23.84 -3.49 -15.31
CA GLN A 241 24.63 -2.84 -14.26
C GLN A 241 25.23 -3.90 -13.32
N GLN A 242 26.55 -4.06 -13.38
CA GLN A 242 27.30 -4.95 -12.48
C GLN A 242 27.58 -4.26 -11.14
N ASP A 243 27.66 -5.05 -10.05
CA ASP A 243 28.11 -4.64 -8.71
C ASP A 243 27.28 -3.59 -7.95
N PHE A 244 26.00 -3.88 -7.73
CA PHE A 244 25.23 -3.15 -6.72
C PHE A 244 24.23 -4.04 -5.98
N SER A 245 23.80 -3.58 -4.81
CA SER A 245 22.76 -4.22 -4.02
C SER A 245 21.85 -3.18 -3.40
N PHE A 246 20.56 -3.49 -3.35
CA PHE A 246 19.52 -2.67 -2.74
C PHE A 246 19.51 -2.83 -1.23
N TYR A 247 20.51 -2.28 -0.54
CA TYR A 247 20.65 -2.41 0.92
C TYR A 247 19.50 -1.77 1.70
N THR A 248 18.84 -0.76 1.12
CA THR A 248 17.72 -0.05 1.76
C THR A 248 16.37 -0.69 1.46
N LEU A 249 16.25 -1.42 0.34
CA LEU A 249 15.00 -2.00 -0.10
C LEU A 249 14.62 -3.18 0.79
N THR A 250 13.53 -3.03 1.54
CA THR A 250 13.02 -4.05 2.45
C THR A 250 11.71 -4.65 1.97
N LYS A 251 11.06 -4.05 0.98
CA LYS A 251 9.76 -4.48 0.48
C LYS A 251 9.66 -4.30 -1.03
N LEU A 252 9.26 -5.38 -1.70
CA LEU A 252 9.12 -5.43 -3.14
C LEU A 252 7.80 -6.09 -3.50
N SER A 253 7.05 -5.45 -4.38
CA SER A 253 5.86 -6.02 -5.00
C SER A 253 5.94 -5.93 -6.52
N LEU A 254 5.85 -7.10 -7.15
CA LEU A 254 5.73 -7.32 -8.59
C LEU A 254 4.41 -8.03 -8.91
N HIS A 255 3.40 -7.80 -8.07
CA HIS A 255 2.08 -8.43 -8.19
C HIS A 255 1.52 -8.23 -9.61
N CYS A 256 1.13 -9.31 -10.29
CA CYS A 256 0.62 -9.32 -11.66
C CYS A 256 1.58 -8.77 -12.73
N CYS A 257 2.87 -8.60 -12.45
CA CYS A 257 3.89 -8.33 -13.48
C CYS A 257 4.23 -9.62 -14.24
N ASN A 258 3.24 -10.18 -14.94
CA ASN A 258 3.31 -11.51 -15.53
C ASN A 258 4.09 -11.58 -16.86
N THR A 259 4.65 -10.48 -17.33
CA THR A 259 5.47 -10.41 -18.55
C THR A 259 6.95 -10.14 -18.25
N ILE A 260 7.33 -9.85 -17.00
CA ILE A 260 8.73 -9.71 -16.61
C ILE A 260 9.45 -11.07 -16.77
N PRO A 261 10.56 -11.16 -17.53
CA PRO A 261 11.32 -12.39 -17.70
C PRO A 261 11.89 -12.95 -16.39
N ALA A 262 12.03 -14.27 -16.33
CA ALA A 262 12.58 -14.95 -15.15
C ALA A 262 14.01 -14.47 -14.80
N GLU A 263 14.85 -14.22 -15.81
CA GLU A 263 16.21 -13.68 -15.62
C GLU A 263 16.20 -12.31 -14.91
N THR A 264 15.29 -11.42 -15.30
CA THR A 264 15.11 -10.13 -14.62
C THR A 264 14.68 -10.31 -13.17
N LEU A 265 13.78 -11.26 -12.89
CA LEU A 265 13.37 -11.58 -11.51
C LEU A 265 14.56 -12.14 -10.70
N THR A 266 15.35 -13.04 -11.27
CA THR A 266 16.58 -13.57 -10.64
C THR A 266 17.55 -12.44 -10.30
N ALA A 267 17.80 -11.53 -11.25
CA ALA A 267 18.67 -10.37 -11.05
C ALA A 267 18.13 -9.42 -9.98
N PHE A 268 16.81 -9.17 -9.95
CA PHE A 268 16.21 -8.30 -8.94
C PHE A 268 16.33 -8.91 -7.54
N LEU A 269 15.91 -10.18 -7.38
CA LEU A 269 15.84 -10.84 -6.08
C LEU A 269 17.22 -11.06 -5.47
N SER A 270 18.22 -11.42 -6.27
CA SER A 270 19.61 -11.60 -5.80
C SER A 270 20.24 -10.31 -5.27
N LYS A 271 19.79 -9.15 -5.76
CA LYS A 271 20.28 -7.83 -5.35
C LYS A 271 19.54 -7.25 -4.12
N CYS A 272 18.63 -7.97 -3.48
CA CYS A 272 17.82 -7.47 -2.35
C CYS A 272 18.16 -8.16 -1.00
N PRO A 273 19.34 -7.89 -0.38
CA PRO A 273 19.82 -8.66 0.78
C PRO A 273 19.00 -8.47 2.07
N ASN A 274 18.24 -7.38 2.18
CA ASN A 274 17.50 -6.97 3.38
C ASN A 274 15.98 -7.09 3.23
N LEU A 275 15.50 -7.87 2.26
CA LEU A 275 14.08 -8.01 2.00
C LEU A 275 13.32 -8.63 3.19
N THR A 276 12.14 -8.10 3.46
CA THR A 276 11.25 -8.55 4.54
C THR A 276 9.83 -8.82 4.05
N ARG A 277 9.42 -8.24 2.92
CA ARG A 277 8.13 -8.46 2.28
C ARG A 277 8.33 -8.63 0.78
N LEU A 278 7.83 -9.74 0.25
CA LEU A 278 7.94 -10.07 -1.17
C LEU A 278 6.59 -10.48 -1.72
N ASP A 279 6.11 -9.74 -2.71
CA ASP A 279 4.96 -10.12 -3.53
C ASP A 279 5.41 -10.39 -4.97
N VAL A 280 5.33 -11.65 -5.38
CA VAL A 280 5.60 -12.09 -6.75
C VAL A 280 4.38 -12.82 -7.31
N THR A 281 3.20 -12.49 -6.81
CA THR A 281 1.93 -13.10 -7.23
C THR A 281 1.76 -12.97 -8.74
N HIS A 282 1.43 -14.08 -9.41
CA HIS A 282 1.17 -14.10 -10.85
C HIS A 282 2.31 -13.47 -11.67
N THR A 283 3.54 -13.90 -11.41
CA THR A 283 4.74 -13.53 -12.18
C THR A 283 5.30 -14.75 -12.92
N GLN A 284 6.32 -14.55 -13.77
CA GLN A 284 7.06 -15.64 -14.45
C GLN A 284 8.16 -16.26 -13.56
N LEU A 285 8.01 -16.21 -12.23
CA LEU A 285 8.97 -16.73 -11.26
C LEU A 285 9.29 -18.22 -11.52
N THR A 286 10.57 -18.56 -11.62
CA THR A 286 11.08 -19.94 -11.76
C THR A 286 11.75 -20.41 -10.48
N ASP A 287 12.10 -21.70 -10.42
CA ASP A 287 12.87 -22.28 -9.31
C ASP A 287 14.19 -21.54 -9.06
N GLU A 288 14.91 -21.20 -10.13
CA GLU A 288 16.15 -20.43 -10.07
C GLU A 288 15.92 -19.05 -9.46
N ALA A 289 14.94 -18.30 -9.96
CA ALA A 289 14.61 -16.98 -9.45
C ALA A 289 14.18 -17.01 -7.97
N LEU A 290 13.39 -18.01 -7.57
CA LEU A 290 12.98 -18.17 -6.17
C LEU A 290 14.18 -18.45 -5.25
N HIS A 291 15.12 -19.28 -5.70
CA HIS A 291 16.34 -19.61 -4.95
C HIS A 291 17.45 -18.56 -5.07
N ALA A 292 17.28 -17.54 -5.90
CA ALA A 292 18.18 -16.37 -5.96
C ALA A 292 18.02 -15.44 -4.75
N VAL A 293 16.94 -15.57 -3.97
CA VAL A 293 16.73 -14.80 -2.73
C VAL A 293 17.89 -15.07 -1.77
N PRO A 294 18.65 -14.04 -1.34
CA PRO A 294 19.83 -14.24 -0.50
C PRO A 294 19.50 -14.92 0.85
N PRO A 295 20.39 -15.76 1.41
CA PRO A 295 20.19 -16.37 2.73
C PRO A 295 20.11 -15.36 3.89
N THR A 296 20.60 -14.13 3.69
CA THR A 296 20.55 -13.03 4.68
C THR A 296 19.14 -12.47 4.86
N VAL A 297 18.27 -12.64 3.86
CA VAL A 297 16.89 -12.15 3.84
C VAL A 297 16.12 -12.71 5.03
N GLN A 298 15.16 -11.96 5.54
CA GLN A 298 14.31 -12.36 6.68
C GLN A 298 12.85 -12.03 6.36
N LEU A 299 12.23 -12.84 5.51
CA LEU A 299 10.86 -12.63 5.06
C LEU A 299 9.88 -12.78 6.23
N THR A 300 8.99 -11.80 6.32
CA THR A 300 7.83 -11.79 7.21
C THR A 300 6.53 -11.96 6.41
N HIS A 301 6.51 -11.49 5.16
CA HIS A 301 5.37 -11.60 4.26
C HIS A 301 5.85 -12.12 2.91
N LEU A 302 5.21 -13.18 2.42
CA LEU A 302 5.53 -13.80 1.14
C LEU A 302 4.25 -14.19 0.39
N SER A 303 4.15 -13.78 -0.86
CA SER A 303 3.16 -14.31 -1.79
C SER A 303 3.83 -15.03 -2.96
N LEU A 304 3.53 -16.32 -3.11
CA LEU A 304 3.87 -17.15 -4.27
C LEU A 304 2.60 -17.56 -5.05
N SER A 305 1.50 -16.84 -4.82
CA SER A 305 0.22 -17.17 -5.43
C SER A 305 0.30 -17.09 -6.96
N ARG A 306 -0.32 -18.05 -7.66
CA ARG A 306 -0.35 -18.11 -9.13
C ARG A 306 1.03 -18.12 -9.81
N CYS A 307 2.11 -18.46 -9.10
CA CYS A 307 3.43 -18.66 -9.70
C CYS A 307 3.50 -20.05 -10.36
N VAL A 308 2.96 -20.18 -11.57
CA VAL A 308 2.77 -21.48 -12.25
C VAL A 308 4.07 -22.13 -12.75
N ARG A 309 5.19 -21.41 -12.75
CA ARG A 309 6.49 -21.87 -13.26
C ARG A 309 7.46 -22.34 -12.18
N VAL A 310 7.06 -22.26 -10.91
CA VAL A 310 7.82 -22.82 -9.79
C VAL A 310 7.35 -24.24 -9.54
N SER A 311 8.29 -25.18 -9.47
CA SER A 311 8.00 -26.56 -9.11
C SER A 311 7.58 -26.69 -7.66
N ASN A 312 6.78 -27.72 -7.36
CA ASN A 312 6.38 -28.02 -5.99
C ASN A 312 7.59 -28.30 -5.09
N HIS A 313 8.60 -29.01 -5.60
CA HIS A 313 9.83 -29.28 -4.87
C HIS A 313 10.55 -27.99 -4.48
N SER A 314 10.66 -27.01 -5.38
CA SER A 314 11.28 -25.72 -5.08
C SER A 314 10.50 -24.93 -4.03
N VAL A 315 9.16 -24.87 -4.14
CA VAL A 315 8.30 -24.22 -3.13
C VAL A 315 8.49 -24.84 -1.74
N VAL A 316 8.41 -26.18 -1.63
CA VAL A 316 8.60 -26.89 -0.36
C VAL A 316 10.01 -26.64 0.18
N ARG A 317 11.05 -26.82 -0.65
CA ARG A 317 12.43 -26.59 -0.26
C ARG A 317 12.66 -25.16 0.23
N PHE A 318 12.10 -24.17 -0.45
CA PHE A 318 12.24 -22.76 -0.08
C PHE A 318 11.54 -22.45 1.25
N LEU A 319 10.28 -22.86 1.42
CA LEU A 319 9.53 -22.57 2.64
C LEU A 319 10.09 -23.31 3.87
N VAL A 320 10.52 -24.55 3.70
CA VAL A 320 10.94 -25.42 4.80
C VAL A 320 12.40 -25.20 5.17
N LEU A 321 13.31 -25.14 4.19
CA LEU A 321 14.75 -25.16 4.43
C LEU A 321 15.40 -23.77 4.36
N HIS A 322 14.89 -22.86 3.52
CA HIS A 322 15.57 -21.59 3.30
C HIS A 322 15.56 -20.69 4.56
N PRO A 323 16.69 -20.08 4.96
CA PRO A 323 16.76 -19.19 6.13
C PRO A 323 15.82 -17.99 6.06
N ALA A 324 15.51 -17.53 4.84
CA ALA A 324 14.61 -16.39 4.63
C ALA A 324 13.20 -16.61 5.19
N CYS A 325 12.75 -17.85 5.29
CA CYS A 325 11.37 -18.18 5.64
C CYS A 325 11.15 -18.31 7.17
N LYS A 326 12.20 -18.24 8.00
CA LYS A 326 12.12 -18.56 9.44
C LYS A 326 11.33 -17.54 10.27
N LYS A 327 11.09 -16.33 9.74
CA LYS A 327 10.34 -15.25 10.40
C LYS A 327 9.00 -14.93 9.73
N LEU A 328 8.52 -15.80 8.84
CA LEU A 328 7.23 -15.60 8.17
C LEU A 328 6.12 -15.38 9.20
N LYS A 329 5.14 -14.54 8.82
CA LYS A 329 3.91 -14.20 9.56
C LYS A 329 2.69 -14.13 8.66
N TRP A 330 2.93 -14.00 7.36
CA TRP A 330 1.94 -13.85 6.32
C TRP A 330 2.40 -14.67 5.12
N LEU A 331 1.59 -15.64 4.71
CA LEU A 331 1.91 -16.51 3.58
C LEU A 331 0.70 -16.66 2.66
N ASN A 332 0.93 -16.46 1.37
CA ASN A 332 -0.05 -16.71 0.33
C ASN A 332 0.47 -17.72 -0.70
N LEU A 333 -0.19 -18.88 -0.75
CA LEU A 333 0.03 -19.98 -1.70
C LEU A 333 -1.20 -20.23 -2.57
N MET A 334 -2.09 -19.25 -2.72
CA MET A 334 -3.32 -19.46 -3.48
C MET A 334 -3.03 -19.89 -4.92
N PHE A 335 -3.73 -20.93 -5.36
CA PHE A 335 -3.83 -21.35 -6.76
C PHE A 335 -5.29 -21.40 -7.19
N GLU A 336 -5.54 -21.07 -8.46
CA GLU A 336 -6.88 -21.13 -9.01
C GLU A 336 -7.32 -22.57 -9.22
N ALA A 337 -8.56 -22.89 -8.83
CA ALA A 337 -9.12 -24.23 -8.96
C ALA A 337 -9.20 -24.73 -10.42
N THR A 338 -9.15 -23.82 -11.39
CA THR A 338 -9.21 -24.12 -12.84
C THR A 338 -7.84 -24.35 -13.47
N LYS A 339 -6.75 -24.14 -12.73
CA LYS A 339 -5.37 -24.31 -13.21
C LYS A 339 -4.71 -25.50 -12.52
N PRO A 340 -3.73 -26.16 -13.18
CA PRO A 340 -2.93 -27.18 -12.51
C PRO A 340 -2.24 -26.60 -11.27
N ASN A 341 -2.56 -27.16 -10.11
CA ASN A 341 -1.90 -26.81 -8.86
C ASN A 341 -0.60 -27.63 -8.75
N PRO A 342 0.58 -26.99 -8.65
CA PRO A 342 1.83 -27.71 -8.50
C PRO A 342 1.89 -28.49 -7.17
N LEU A 343 1.29 -27.98 -6.09
CA LEU A 343 1.41 -28.54 -4.75
C LEU A 343 0.43 -29.71 -4.53
N GLY A 344 0.97 -30.86 -4.15
CA GLY A 344 0.22 -32.03 -3.71
C GLY A 344 -0.17 -31.97 -2.23
N HIS A 345 -1.03 -32.90 -1.81
CA HIS A 345 -1.44 -33.02 -0.40
C HIS A 345 -0.24 -33.24 0.55
N ARG A 346 0.73 -34.09 0.17
CA ARG A 346 1.96 -34.32 0.95
C ARG A 346 2.85 -33.07 1.04
N ASP A 347 2.86 -32.25 -0.01
CA ASP A 347 3.64 -31.01 -0.03
C ASP A 347 3.05 -30.02 0.99
N ILE A 348 1.71 -29.90 1.02
CA ILE A 348 1.01 -29.03 1.99
C ILE A 348 1.14 -29.55 3.42
N ASP A 349 1.02 -30.86 3.65
CA ASP A 349 1.30 -31.47 4.96
C ASP A 349 2.70 -31.07 5.46
N THR A 350 3.71 -31.23 4.61
CA THR A 350 5.09 -30.87 4.94
C THR A 350 5.21 -29.36 5.22
N ILE A 351 4.66 -28.51 4.35
CA ILE A 351 4.69 -27.05 4.53
C ILE A 351 4.07 -26.70 5.89
N LEU A 352 2.85 -27.14 6.17
CA LEU A 352 2.13 -26.79 7.41
C LEU A 352 2.87 -27.23 8.67
N ARG A 353 3.53 -28.40 8.67
CA ARG A 353 4.35 -28.88 9.82
C ARG A 353 5.55 -28.00 10.12
N PHE A 354 6.15 -27.40 9.09
CA PHE A 354 7.41 -26.66 9.20
C PHE A 354 7.27 -25.15 9.08
N LEU A 355 6.06 -24.63 8.84
CA LEU A 355 5.80 -23.20 8.93
C LEU A 355 6.18 -22.68 10.33
N PRO A 356 6.77 -21.47 10.41
CA PRO A 356 7.08 -20.89 11.71
C PRO A 356 5.80 -20.61 12.50
N LYS A 357 5.89 -20.72 13.82
CA LYS A 357 4.78 -20.41 14.73
C LYS A 357 4.45 -18.91 14.70
N GLY A 358 3.20 -18.58 15.01
CA GLY A 358 2.71 -17.22 15.10
C GLY A 358 2.26 -16.62 13.76
N MET A 359 1.79 -17.45 12.82
CA MET A 359 1.14 -16.96 11.60
C MET A 359 -0.05 -16.07 11.95
N THR A 360 -0.19 -15.00 11.18
CA THR A 360 -1.30 -14.05 11.28
C THR A 360 -2.21 -14.13 10.05
N TYR A 361 -1.68 -14.57 8.91
CA TYR A 361 -2.40 -14.75 7.67
C TYR A 361 -1.87 -15.99 6.96
N LEU A 362 -2.79 -16.87 6.57
CA LEU A 362 -2.49 -18.05 5.77
C LEU A 362 -3.51 -18.16 4.65
N ASN A 363 -3.03 -18.14 3.41
CA ASN A 363 -3.86 -18.41 2.25
C ASN A 363 -3.39 -19.67 1.53
N ILE A 364 -4.20 -20.71 1.66
CA ILE A 364 -4.04 -22.03 1.04
C ILE A 364 -5.29 -22.36 0.21
N TYR A 365 -5.91 -21.33 -0.36
CA TYR A 365 -7.01 -21.47 -1.30
C TYR A 365 -6.58 -22.29 -2.52
N GLY A 366 -7.46 -23.20 -2.97
CA GLY A 366 -7.23 -24.09 -4.10
C GLY A 366 -6.18 -25.18 -3.84
N GLN A 367 -5.68 -25.29 -2.61
CA GLN A 367 -4.72 -26.32 -2.22
C GLN A 367 -5.43 -27.64 -1.84
N LYS A 368 -4.70 -28.75 -1.92
CA LYS A 368 -5.22 -30.10 -1.59
C LYS A 368 -5.31 -30.35 -0.08
N VAL A 369 -6.06 -29.50 0.60
CA VAL A 369 -6.23 -29.48 2.06
C VAL A 369 -7.50 -30.24 2.44
N THR A 370 -7.36 -31.17 3.38
CA THR A 370 -8.43 -31.96 3.99
C THR A 370 -8.51 -31.68 5.50
N ASP A 371 -9.54 -32.21 6.17
CA ASP A 371 -9.82 -31.94 7.59
C ASP A 371 -8.65 -32.31 8.51
N ASP A 372 -7.92 -33.39 8.22
CA ASP A 372 -6.77 -33.85 8.98
C ASP A 372 -5.57 -32.89 8.91
N LEU A 373 -5.46 -32.05 7.89
CA LEU A 373 -4.40 -31.04 7.80
C LEU A 373 -4.74 -29.76 8.56
N LEU A 374 -6.00 -29.52 8.89
CA LEU A 374 -6.41 -28.32 9.65
C LEU A 374 -5.73 -28.29 11.03
N GLN A 375 -5.58 -29.44 11.68
CA GLN A 375 -4.94 -29.54 13.01
C GLN A 375 -3.45 -29.15 13.01
N LEU A 376 -2.80 -29.10 11.84
CA LEU A 376 -1.40 -28.68 11.70
C LEU A 376 -1.25 -27.16 11.68
N ILE A 377 -2.33 -26.42 11.43
CA ILE A 377 -2.30 -24.96 11.35
C ILE A 377 -2.16 -24.39 12.76
N ASP A 378 -1.13 -23.58 13.00
CA ASP A 378 -1.00 -22.83 14.25
C ASP A 378 -2.10 -21.76 14.37
N THR A 379 -2.98 -21.94 15.35
CA THR A 379 -4.16 -21.10 15.57
C THR A 379 -3.94 -19.97 16.57
N SER A 380 -2.75 -19.88 17.18
CA SER A 380 -2.47 -18.97 18.30
C SER A 380 -2.61 -17.49 17.95
N LYS A 381 -2.11 -17.09 16.77
CA LYS A 381 -2.09 -15.69 16.30
C LYS A 381 -2.81 -15.48 14.97
N LEU A 382 -3.41 -16.53 14.40
CA LEU A 382 -4.01 -16.49 13.07
C LEU A 382 -5.22 -15.55 13.07
N ARG A 383 -5.21 -14.55 12.18
CA ARG A 383 -6.28 -13.54 12.03
C ARG A 383 -7.04 -13.70 10.72
N SER A 384 -6.40 -14.29 9.72
CA SER A 384 -6.99 -14.51 8.40
C SER A 384 -6.62 -15.87 7.86
N LEU A 385 -7.61 -16.59 7.37
CA LEU A 385 -7.44 -17.92 6.80
C LEU A 385 -8.25 -18.07 5.52
N TRP A 386 -7.63 -18.58 4.46
CA TRP A 386 -8.31 -18.86 3.22
C TRP A 386 -8.25 -20.35 2.90
N LEU A 387 -9.44 -20.97 2.86
CA LEU A 387 -9.67 -22.39 2.60
C LEU A 387 -10.58 -22.60 1.38
N GLY A 388 -10.87 -21.55 0.61
CA GLY A 388 -11.73 -21.68 -0.55
C GLY A 388 -11.20 -22.73 -1.55
N TYR A 389 -12.10 -23.48 -2.18
CA TYR A 389 -11.81 -24.55 -3.14
C TYR A 389 -10.84 -25.63 -2.60
N THR A 390 -10.85 -25.88 -1.30
CA THR A 390 -10.18 -27.02 -0.67
C THR A 390 -11.15 -28.20 -0.49
N GLN A 391 -10.67 -29.34 0.03
CA GLN A 391 -11.46 -30.53 0.33
C GLN A 391 -11.88 -30.61 1.81
N VAL A 392 -11.80 -29.48 2.51
CA VAL A 392 -12.26 -29.34 3.89
C VAL A 392 -13.78 -29.51 3.95
N THR A 393 -14.27 -30.19 4.98
CA THR A 393 -15.69 -30.39 5.23
C THR A 393 -16.22 -29.43 6.30
N MET A 394 -17.54 -29.22 6.32
CA MET A 394 -18.20 -28.51 7.43
C MET A 394 -17.89 -29.15 8.79
N LYS A 395 -17.85 -30.48 8.87
CA LYS A 395 -17.48 -31.20 10.10
C LYS A 395 -16.06 -30.86 10.54
N GLY A 396 -15.10 -30.79 9.61
CA GLY A 396 -13.74 -30.35 9.91
C GLY A 396 -13.69 -28.92 10.44
N LEU A 397 -14.41 -28.01 9.80
CA LEU A 397 -14.49 -26.59 10.21
C LEU A 397 -15.11 -26.42 11.60
N GLU A 398 -16.14 -27.19 11.93
CA GLU A 398 -16.79 -27.19 13.24
C GLU A 398 -15.82 -27.57 14.36
N HIS A 399 -14.92 -28.52 14.12
CA HIS A 399 -13.90 -28.92 15.10
C HIS A 399 -12.74 -27.93 15.16
N PHE A 400 -12.34 -27.38 14.01
CA PHE A 400 -11.15 -26.55 13.89
C PHE A 400 -11.37 -25.09 14.31
N LEU A 401 -12.39 -24.41 13.77
CA LEU A 401 -12.55 -22.96 13.94
C LEU A 401 -12.72 -22.49 15.39
N PRO A 402 -13.37 -23.24 16.31
CA PRO A 402 -13.43 -22.88 17.72
C PRO A 402 -12.05 -22.78 18.40
N SER A 403 -11.03 -23.48 17.88
CA SER A 403 -9.66 -23.39 18.39
C SER A 403 -8.96 -22.08 17.99
N CYS A 404 -9.46 -21.39 16.96
CA CYS A 404 -8.87 -20.19 16.37
C CYS A 404 -9.28 -18.90 17.08
N ARG A 405 -8.73 -18.66 18.29
CA ARG A 405 -9.14 -17.55 19.17
C ARG A 405 -8.87 -16.13 18.63
N SER A 406 -7.95 -15.99 17.68
CA SER A 406 -7.56 -14.71 17.08
C SER A 406 -8.17 -14.45 15.71
N LEU A 407 -8.89 -15.42 15.15
CA LEU A 407 -9.31 -15.43 13.74
C LEU A 407 -10.46 -14.47 13.50
N LYS A 408 -10.31 -13.58 12.51
CA LYS A 408 -11.23 -12.50 12.17
C LYS A 408 -11.87 -12.66 10.80
N PHE A 409 -11.12 -13.23 9.86
CA PHE A 409 -11.58 -13.44 8.50
C PHE A 409 -11.36 -14.89 8.06
N VAL A 410 -12.36 -15.48 7.40
CA VAL A 410 -12.26 -16.80 6.78
C VAL A 410 -12.84 -16.80 5.38
N ASN A 411 -12.07 -17.21 4.38
CA ASN A 411 -12.59 -17.48 3.04
C ASN A 411 -12.93 -18.97 2.90
N LEU A 412 -14.19 -19.25 2.59
CA LEU A 412 -14.77 -20.60 2.45
C LEU A 412 -15.41 -20.80 1.06
N SER A 413 -15.08 -19.94 0.09
CA SER A 413 -15.66 -19.96 -1.26
C SER A 413 -15.42 -21.29 -1.98
N GLY A 414 -16.44 -21.83 -2.64
CA GLY A 414 -16.27 -23.01 -3.49
C GLY A 414 -15.92 -24.32 -2.77
N ILE A 415 -16.04 -24.38 -1.45
CA ILE A 415 -15.91 -25.64 -0.71
C ILE A 415 -17.16 -26.51 -1.01
N PRO A 416 -17.01 -27.74 -1.55
CA PRO A 416 -18.15 -28.54 -2.00
C PRO A 416 -19.16 -28.91 -0.91
N SER A 417 -18.70 -29.01 0.35
CA SER A 417 -19.54 -29.34 1.50
C SER A 417 -20.39 -28.16 2.00
N ILE A 418 -20.13 -26.94 1.52
CA ILE A 418 -20.83 -25.73 1.96
C ILE A 418 -21.92 -25.39 0.97
N SER A 419 -23.15 -25.31 1.48
CA SER A 419 -24.34 -24.91 0.72
C SER A 419 -25.14 -23.86 1.49
N THR A 420 -26.14 -23.27 0.83
CA THR A 420 -27.10 -22.37 1.49
C THR A 420 -27.78 -23.01 2.69
N TRP A 421 -27.95 -24.34 2.71
CA TRP A 421 -28.54 -25.08 3.81
C TRP A 421 -27.59 -25.17 5.00
N THR A 422 -26.31 -25.49 4.78
CA THR A 422 -25.33 -25.57 5.86
C THR A 422 -25.10 -24.20 6.50
N LEU A 423 -25.14 -23.11 5.71
CA LEU A 423 -25.02 -21.76 6.27
C LEU A 423 -26.19 -21.38 7.20
N LYS A 424 -27.39 -21.92 6.95
CA LYS A 424 -28.57 -21.67 7.81
C LYS A 424 -28.58 -22.54 9.06
N SER A 425 -27.72 -23.54 9.15
CA SER A 425 -27.69 -24.49 10.25
C SER A 425 -27.27 -23.84 11.57
N GLN A 426 -27.66 -24.43 12.70
CA GLN A 426 -27.30 -23.91 14.01
C GLN A 426 -25.79 -24.04 14.25
N GLU A 427 -25.19 -25.08 13.66
CA GLU A 427 -23.76 -25.36 13.69
C GLU A 427 -22.96 -24.22 13.06
N PHE A 428 -23.37 -23.72 11.88
CA PHE A 428 -22.71 -22.57 11.25
C PHE A 428 -22.91 -21.27 12.05
N GLN A 429 -24.09 -21.03 12.61
CA GLN A 429 -24.33 -19.83 13.42
C GLN A 429 -23.44 -19.78 14.67
N ASN A 430 -23.20 -20.96 15.25
CA ASN A 430 -22.31 -21.17 16.39
C ASN A 430 -20.84 -21.35 15.99
N LEU A 431 -20.53 -21.38 14.69
CA LEU A 431 -19.16 -21.43 14.17
C LEU A 431 -18.40 -20.23 14.74
N SER A 432 -17.23 -20.50 15.31
CA SER A 432 -16.38 -19.57 16.08
C SER A 432 -16.85 -18.11 16.21
N SER A 433 -17.19 -17.71 17.44
CA SER A 433 -17.64 -16.34 17.76
C SER A 433 -16.59 -15.26 17.50
N THR A 434 -15.33 -15.64 17.27
CA THR A 434 -14.24 -14.69 17.04
C THR A 434 -14.17 -14.21 15.60
N VAL A 435 -14.74 -14.97 14.65
CA VAL A 435 -14.74 -14.68 13.21
C VAL A 435 -15.79 -13.63 12.90
N ASP A 436 -15.33 -12.55 12.29
CA ASP A 436 -16.11 -11.34 12.07
C ASP A 436 -16.64 -11.28 10.63
N MET A 437 -15.91 -11.88 9.68
CA MET A 437 -16.27 -11.89 8.27
C MET A 437 -15.93 -13.24 7.62
N PHE A 438 -16.89 -13.77 6.88
CA PHE A 438 -16.73 -14.93 6.02
C PHE A 438 -16.83 -14.49 4.55
N GLU A 439 -16.01 -15.06 3.68
CA GLU A 439 -16.15 -14.90 2.22
C GLU A 439 -16.65 -16.21 1.60
N PHE A 440 -17.61 -16.06 0.69
CA PHE A 440 -18.20 -17.16 -0.08
C PHE A 440 -18.31 -16.78 -1.55
N SER A 441 -18.59 -17.79 -2.39
CA SER A 441 -18.86 -17.53 -3.81
C SER A 441 -20.22 -16.81 -3.97
N PRO A 442 -20.39 -15.98 -5.01
CA PRO A 442 -21.67 -15.32 -5.30
C PRO A 442 -22.84 -16.29 -5.37
N GLU A 443 -22.65 -17.44 -6.02
CA GLU A 443 -23.69 -18.44 -6.22
C GLU A 443 -24.21 -19.00 -4.89
N THR A 444 -23.36 -18.99 -3.85
CA THR A 444 -23.69 -19.41 -2.50
C THR A 444 -24.50 -18.35 -1.75
N LEU A 445 -24.15 -17.07 -1.90
CA LEU A 445 -24.77 -15.96 -1.15
C LEU A 445 -25.96 -15.31 -1.85
N ASP A 446 -26.04 -15.31 -3.19
CA ASP A 446 -27.17 -14.74 -3.95
C ASP A 446 -28.50 -15.40 -3.58
N LYS A 447 -28.45 -16.68 -3.19
CA LYS A 447 -29.61 -17.46 -2.75
C LYS A 447 -29.96 -17.27 -1.27
N LEU A 448 -29.17 -16.48 -0.55
CA LEU A 448 -29.30 -16.28 0.88
C LEU A 448 -30.05 -14.97 1.17
N ALA A 449 -31.37 -15.04 1.32
CA ALA A 449 -32.23 -13.86 1.48
C ALA A 449 -31.92 -13.02 2.74
N LYS A 450 -31.95 -13.66 3.92
CA LYS A 450 -31.64 -13.05 5.24
C LYS A 450 -31.12 -14.14 6.17
N MET A 451 -30.15 -13.80 7.03
CA MET A 451 -29.61 -14.71 8.03
C MET A 451 -29.52 -13.98 9.37
N ARG A 452 -30.05 -14.59 10.43
CA ARG A 452 -30.06 -13.98 11.76
C ARG A 452 -28.62 -13.81 12.26
N GLY A 453 -28.29 -12.61 12.74
CA GLY A 453 -26.96 -12.30 13.28
C GLY A 453 -25.87 -12.09 12.23
N PHE A 454 -26.23 -12.01 10.94
CA PHE A 454 -25.29 -11.72 9.87
C PHE A 454 -25.86 -10.73 8.84
N PHE A 455 -24.98 -9.96 8.21
CA PHE A 455 -25.30 -9.13 7.06
C PHE A 455 -24.51 -9.57 5.83
N VAL A 456 -25.16 -9.58 4.67
CA VAL A 456 -24.54 -9.91 3.38
C VAL A 456 -24.09 -8.62 2.72
N PHE A 457 -22.85 -8.62 2.21
CA PHE A 457 -22.32 -7.54 1.39
C PHE A 457 -21.84 -8.12 0.06
N GLN A 458 -22.35 -7.56 -1.02
CA GLN A 458 -21.90 -7.89 -2.37
C GLN A 458 -20.92 -6.84 -2.85
N GLY A 459 -19.67 -7.26 -3.03
CA GLY A 459 -18.61 -6.42 -3.54
C GLY A 459 -18.67 -6.23 -5.04
N ARG A 460 -17.87 -5.25 -5.47
CA ARG A 460 -17.42 -5.18 -6.86
C ARG A 460 -16.52 -6.41 -7.14
N GLY A 461 -16.64 -6.98 -8.34
CA GLY A 461 -15.81 -8.11 -8.77
C GLY A 461 -16.31 -9.50 -8.38
N ARG A 462 -17.64 -9.66 -8.17
CA ARG A 462 -18.29 -10.95 -7.84
C ARG A 462 -17.69 -11.61 -6.60
N ARG A 463 -17.40 -10.81 -5.57
CA ARG A 463 -17.02 -11.28 -4.24
C ARG A 463 -18.14 -10.98 -3.27
N CYS A 464 -18.47 -11.95 -2.43
CA CYS A 464 -19.58 -11.82 -1.52
C CYS A 464 -19.13 -12.18 -0.11
N TRP A 465 -19.49 -11.33 0.85
CA TRP A 465 -19.11 -11.49 2.23
C TRP A 465 -20.34 -11.60 3.12
N LEU A 466 -20.19 -12.41 4.16
CA LEU A 466 -21.12 -12.53 5.25
C LEU A 466 -20.43 -12.01 6.51
N PHE A 467 -20.92 -10.90 7.04
CA PHE A 467 -20.37 -10.27 8.23
C PHE A 467 -21.21 -10.58 9.45
N ARG A 468 -20.55 -10.84 10.58
CA ARG A 468 -21.24 -11.09 11.84
C ARG A 468 -21.72 -9.78 12.46
N SER A 469 -22.98 -9.74 12.85
CA SER A 469 -23.57 -8.62 13.60
C SER A 469 -23.05 -8.66 15.04
N LYS A 470 -22.05 -7.84 15.36
CA LYS A 470 -21.59 -7.63 16.73
C LYS A 470 -22.38 -6.50 17.39
N ASP A 471 -23.58 -6.86 17.85
CA ASP A 471 -24.22 -6.41 19.10
C ASP A 471 -25.73 -6.64 19.05
N LYS A 472 -26.24 -7.19 20.16
CA LYS A 472 -27.63 -7.57 20.44
C LYS A 472 -28.55 -6.37 20.77
N VAL A 473 -28.33 -5.17 20.23
CA VAL A 473 -29.04 -3.95 20.70
C VAL A 473 -29.79 -3.17 19.61
N LEU A 474 -29.51 -3.34 18.31
CA LEU A 474 -30.19 -2.55 17.27
C LEU A 474 -31.55 -3.09 16.78
N GLU A 475 -31.99 -4.26 17.26
CA GLU A 475 -33.34 -4.77 16.93
C GLU A 475 -34.45 -4.18 17.83
N ARG A 476 -34.13 -3.35 18.85
CA ARG A 476 -35.14 -2.68 19.68
C ARG A 476 -35.48 -1.24 19.27
N GLU A 477 -34.76 -0.64 18.32
CA GLU A 477 -35.05 0.72 17.83
C GLU A 477 -35.43 0.79 16.33
N GLN A 478 -35.71 -0.35 15.69
CA GLN A 478 -36.34 -0.36 14.36
C GLN A 478 -37.88 -0.30 14.41
N SER A 479 -38.44 -0.27 15.62
CA SER A 479 -39.81 0.14 15.87
C SER A 479 -39.79 1.61 16.28
N GLN A 480 -40.26 2.50 15.40
CA GLN A 480 -40.42 3.95 15.60
C GLN A 480 -39.19 4.84 15.31
N HIS A 481 -38.94 5.13 14.03
CA HIS A 481 -39.04 6.51 13.55
C HIS A 481 -38.92 6.60 12.02
N ASN A 482 -40.08 6.77 11.38
CA ASN A 482 -40.21 7.48 10.11
C ASN A 482 -39.75 8.92 10.33
N LEU A 483 -38.56 9.30 9.86
CA LEU A 483 -38.27 10.70 9.55
C LEU A 483 -37.54 10.79 8.22
N ARG A 484 -38.30 11.29 7.24
CA ARG A 484 -37.85 11.76 5.93
C ARG A 484 -36.67 12.71 6.12
N GLN A 485 -35.55 12.47 5.42
CA GLN A 485 -34.58 13.52 5.13
C GLN A 485 -34.34 13.58 3.63
N THR A 486 -34.92 14.62 3.04
CA THR A 486 -34.74 15.10 1.68
C THR A 486 -33.42 15.86 1.58
N SER A 487 -32.52 15.46 0.68
CA SER A 487 -31.37 16.29 0.30
C SER A 487 -31.78 17.32 -0.75
N PHE A 488 -31.42 18.59 -0.51
CA PHE A 488 -31.68 19.71 -1.42
C PHE A 488 -30.51 19.85 -2.41
N SER A 489 -30.83 19.92 -3.70
CA SER A 489 -29.88 20.21 -4.78
C SER A 489 -30.55 21.09 -5.83
N PHE A 490 -29.89 22.16 -6.26
CA PHE A 490 -30.35 23.03 -7.35
C PHE A 490 -30.57 22.28 -8.68
N GLY A 491 -29.94 21.10 -8.85
CA GLY A 491 -30.17 20.22 -9.99
C GLY A 491 -31.52 19.50 -9.96
N GLN A 492 -32.10 19.26 -8.78
CA GLN A 492 -33.37 18.52 -8.62
C GLN A 492 -34.56 19.32 -9.15
N VAL A 493 -34.58 20.64 -8.91
CA VAL A 493 -35.62 21.57 -9.41
C VAL A 493 -35.57 21.73 -10.94
N ALA A 494 -34.37 21.67 -11.52
CA ALA A 494 -34.20 21.69 -12.98
C ALA A 494 -34.64 20.37 -13.62
N LEU A 495 -34.35 19.23 -12.97
CA LEU A 495 -34.77 17.91 -13.42
C LEU A 495 -36.29 17.72 -13.33
N ASP A 496 -36.94 18.20 -12.26
CA ASP A 496 -38.39 18.07 -12.08
C ASP A 496 -39.19 18.87 -13.12
N ARG A 497 -38.64 20.00 -13.62
CA ARG A 497 -39.23 20.77 -14.73
C ARG A 497 -39.04 20.13 -16.10
N ILE A 498 -37.94 19.40 -16.29
CA ILE A 498 -37.64 18.69 -17.55
C ILE A 498 -38.42 17.36 -17.61
N ASN A 499 -38.55 16.67 -16.48
CA ASN A 499 -39.21 15.36 -16.36
C ASN A 499 -40.75 15.45 -16.34
N ALA A 500 -41.33 16.63 -16.10
CA ALA A 500 -42.78 16.85 -16.22
C ALA A 500 -43.31 16.80 -17.67
N ARG A 501 -42.43 16.70 -18.69
CA ARG A 501 -42.83 16.80 -20.10
C ARG A 501 -42.73 15.53 -20.93
N ASN A 502 -42.10 14.46 -20.45
CA ASN A 502 -41.94 13.22 -21.22
C ASN A 502 -41.97 11.97 -20.33
N GLN A 503 -43.15 11.39 -20.11
CA GLN A 503 -43.28 10.03 -19.59
C GLN A 503 -43.55 9.04 -20.74
N ALA A 504 -42.65 8.08 -20.96
CA ALA A 504 -42.99 6.74 -21.45
C ALA A 504 -41.84 5.71 -21.26
N ARG A 505 -42.05 4.81 -20.29
CA ARG A 505 -41.74 3.36 -20.27
C ARG A 505 -40.30 2.84 -20.47
N ARG A 506 -39.73 2.28 -19.38
CA ARG A 506 -39.25 0.87 -19.22
C ARG A 506 -38.73 0.64 -17.78
N PRO A 507 -38.92 -0.55 -17.15
CA PRO A 507 -38.39 -0.82 -15.81
C PRO A 507 -36.97 -1.41 -15.88
N MET A 508 -36.04 -0.85 -15.08
CA MET A 508 -34.83 -1.53 -14.65
C MET A 508 -35.07 -2.12 -13.25
N VAL A 509 -34.58 -3.35 -13.05
CA VAL A 509 -34.46 -4.00 -11.75
C VAL A 509 -33.67 -3.09 -10.81
N GLN A 510 -34.24 -2.80 -9.64
CA GLN A 510 -33.59 -1.99 -8.61
C GLN A 510 -32.37 -2.72 -8.07
N VAL A 511 -31.19 -2.14 -8.30
CA VAL A 511 -29.99 -2.40 -7.50
C VAL A 511 -30.25 -1.79 -6.13
N GLN A 512 -30.37 -2.62 -5.10
CA GLN A 512 -30.43 -2.15 -3.72
C GLN A 512 -29.17 -1.33 -3.40
N GLN A 513 -29.38 -0.10 -2.92
CA GLN A 513 -28.31 0.73 -2.39
C GLN A 513 -27.69 0.06 -1.17
N THR A 514 -26.38 -0.13 -1.25
CA THR A 514 -25.50 -0.65 -0.21
C THR A 514 -25.55 0.23 1.05
N GLU A 515 -25.99 -0.32 2.19
CA GLU A 515 -25.76 0.30 3.49
C GLU A 515 -24.25 0.35 3.75
N LYS A 516 -23.74 1.51 4.19
CA LYS A 516 -22.33 1.65 4.60
C LYS A 516 -22.12 0.88 5.91
N PRO A 517 -21.01 0.14 6.08
CA PRO A 517 -20.68 -0.47 7.36
C PRO A 517 -20.49 0.64 8.43
N PRO A 518 -20.82 0.36 9.70
CA PRO A 518 -20.77 1.35 10.78
C PRO A 518 -19.34 1.85 11.07
N PRO A 519 -19.16 3.12 11.46
CA PRO A 519 -17.88 3.84 11.50
C PRO A 519 -16.94 3.49 12.66
N SER A 520 -17.30 2.58 13.58
CA SER A 520 -16.51 2.31 14.80
C SER A 520 -15.62 1.06 14.74
N TRP A 521 -15.52 0.42 13.58
CA TRP A 521 -14.85 -0.89 13.48
C TRP A 521 -13.39 -0.73 13.06
N ASP A 522 -12.50 -1.39 13.80
CA ASP A 522 -11.23 -1.82 13.21
C ASP A 522 -11.57 -2.53 11.89
N PRO A 523 -11.11 -2.02 10.73
CA PRO A 523 -11.65 -2.43 9.45
C PRO A 523 -11.41 -3.92 9.24
N ILE A 524 -12.45 -4.76 9.44
CA ILE A 524 -12.34 -6.23 9.35
C ILE A 524 -11.79 -6.63 7.97
N TRP A 525 -12.05 -5.81 6.95
CA TRP A 525 -11.48 -5.96 5.63
C TRP A 525 -9.95 -6.02 5.64
N ARG A 526 -9.23 -5.34 6.54
CA ARG A 526 -7.75 -5.42 6.63
C ARG A 526 -7.21 -6.85 6.76
N TYR A 527 -8.03 -7.78 7.26
CA TYR A 527 -7.68 -9.19 7.38
C TYR A 527 -7.91 -9.98 6.08
N ALA A 528 -8.74 -9.50 5.16
CA ALA A 528 -9.04 -10.11 3.85
C ALA A 528 -8.03 -9.76 2.74
N SER A 529 -6.79 -9.39 3.11
CA SER A 529 -5.76 -8.94 2.17
C SER A 529 -5.33 -10.05 1.20
N VAL A 530 -5.36 -9.82 -0.12
CA VAL A 530 -4.90 -10.79 -1.14
C VAL A 530 -3.46 -10.53 -1.57
N LYS A 531 -3.07 -9.26 -1.53
CA LYS A 531 -1.73 -8.76 -1.83
C LYS A 531 -0.94 -8.54 -0.54
N VAL A 532 0.38 -8.65 -0.61
CA VAL A 532 1.25 -8.19 0.48
C VAL A 532 1.18 -6.66 0.54
N ASN A 533 0.75 -6.10 1.67
CA ASN A 533 0.86 -4.66 1.87
C ASN A 533 2.35 -4.30 2.02
N VAL A 534 2.88 -3.56 1.05
CA VAL A 534 4.26 -3.10 1.06
C VAL A 534 4.41 -1.67 1.59
N SER A 535 3.35 -0.89 1.76
CA SER A 535 3.47 0.46 2.33
C SER A 535 3.86 0.44 3.82
N LEU A 536 4.69 1.38 4.27
CA LEU A 536 5.14 1.58 5.67
C LEU A 536 4.49 2.79 6.33
N ILE A 537 4.22 3.86 5.58
CA ILE A 537 3.93 5.18 6.13
C ILE A 537 2.44 5.49 5.95
N GLY A 538 1.75 5.53 7.08
CA GLY A 538 0.46 6.22 7.20
C GLY A 538 0.63 7.71 7.48
N LEU A 539 -0.45 8.47 7.28
CA LEU A 539 -0.53 9.92 7.34
C LEU A 539 -0.16 10.31 8.76
N GLY A 540 0.92 11.08 8.88
CA GLY A 540 1.37 11.61 10.16
C GLY A 540 1.88 10.60 11.19
N ASN A 541 2.46 9.44 10.84
CA ASN A 541 2.84 8.41 11.82
C ASN A 541 1.66 7.77 12.59
N VAL A 542 0.40 8.12 12.28
CA VAL A 542 -0.74 7.35 12.76
C VAL A 542 -0.88 6.15 11.85
N SER A 543 -0.35 5.02 12.30
CA SER A 543 -0.75 3.70 11.83
C SER A 543 -2.18 3.38 12.28
N SER A 544 -3.12 4.35 12.21
CA SER A 544 -4.53 4.07 12.39
C SER A 544 -4.96 3.26 11.17
N PRO A 545 -5.36 1.99 11.36
CA PRO A 545 -5.75 1.11 10.26
C PRO A 545 -6.93 1.64 9.44
N ALA A 546 -7.65 2.64 9.97
CA ALA A 546 -8.91 3.13 9.42
C ALA A 546 -8.76 4.10 8.23
N ILE A 547 -7.73 4.94 8.20
CA ILE A 547 -7.71 6.11 7.28
C ILE A 547 -7.35 5.72 5.85
N TYR A 548 -6.56 4.65 5.69
CA TYR A 548 -6.21 4.09 4.38
C TYR A 548 -7.15 2.97 3.93
N GLY A 549 -8.17 2.69 4.73
CA GLY A 549 -9.04 1.54 4.59
C GLY A 549 -9.97 1.58 3.39
N ASN A 550 -10.12 2.71 2.69
CA ASN A 550 -11.20 2.85 1.72
C ASN A 550 -10.79 3.04 0.25
N GLU A 551 -9.56 3.45 -0.10
CA GLU A 551 -9.33 3.93 -1.49
C GLU A 551 -8.12 3.40 -2.24
N GLY A 552 -7.05 2.92 -1.58
CA GLY A 552 -5.84 2.43 -2.26
C GLY A 552 -5.79 0.91 -2.47
N PHE A 553 -6.09 0.14 -1.41
CA PHE A 553 -5.83 -1.30 -1.40
C PHE A 553 -6.93 -2.16 -2.04
N TYR A 554 -8.14 -1.63 -2.23
CA TYR A 554 -9.30 -2.40 -2.73
C TYR A 554 -9.79 -1.99 -4.13
N ASN A 555 -9.49 -0.77 -4.60
CA ASN A 555 -10.03 -0.32 -5.89
C ASN A 555 -9.44 -1.09 -7.07
N TYR A 556 -8.21 -1.58 -6.98
CA TYR A 556 -7.62 -2.41 -8.04
C TYR A 556 -8.27 -3.82 -8.11
N TYR A 557 -8.68 -4.39 -6.97
CA TYR A 557 -9.15 -5.79 -6.87
C TYR A 557 -10.66 -5.99 -6.90
N ALA A 558 -11.41 -4.89 -6.89
CA ALA A 558 -12.82 -4.87 -7.21
C ALA A 558 -13.09 -5.11 -8.71
N TYR A 559 -12.10 -4.90 -9.57
CA TYR A 559 -12.32 -4.88 -11.01
C TYR A 559 -11.77 -6.10 -11.77
N HIS A 560 -10.75 -6.80 -11.27
CA HIS A 560 -10.08 -7.86 -12.05
C HIS A 560 -9.98 -9.19 -11.29
N ASN A 561 -11.10 -9.91 -11.26
CA ASN A 561 -11.11 -11.38 -11.28
C ASN A 561 -11.90 -11.77 -12.52
N ILE A 562 -11.21 -11.95 -13.65
CA ILE A 562 -11.72 -12.65 -14.83
C ILE A 562 -10.97 -13.97 -14.91
#